data_AF-A0A1G9YW49-F1
#
_entry.id   AF-A0A1G9YW49-F1
#
_cell.length_a   1.000
_cell.length_b   1.000
_cell.length_c   1.000
_cell.angle_alpha   90.00
_cell.angle_beta   90.00
_cell.angle_gamma   90.00
#
_symmetry.space_group_name_H-M   'P 1'
#
loop_
_entity.id
_entity.type
_entity.pdbx_description
1 polymer ?
#
loop_
_entity_poly.entity_id
_entity_poly.type
_entity_poly.pdbx_seq_one_letter_code
_entity_poly.pdbx_strand_id
1 'polypeptide(L)'
;MNNRILIIFFLLLSGTVMAQTTVTLQDQCNCEVLSGTQVTAAGMLTPAGADMGDIYVNTDTGTIYFWDGDSWELTSSDDQQLQVFGFNPATNELTLTLENGGTFNADLSNLTGDGNITSTTIDVGGDSNALLGNVTLEIGADAVTNAKLADDAVQTENILNGTILNEDLADSSVDTDKIADGTILTGDIASAGNDLVLVTDAVGTVAWVSRASFESIADQVTITGIGTAGDPFKVEDLSIVTAKLGADAVTNAKLADDAVQTENILNGTILNEDLADSSVDTDKIADGTILTGDIASAGNDLVLVTDAIGTVAWVSRASFESIADQVTIT
;
A
#
# COMPACT_ATOMS: atom_id res chain seq x y z
N MET A 1 -93.11 -69.40 -101.99
CA MET A 1 -91.72 -69.81 -102.32
C MET A 1 -91.07 -68.61 -102.97
N ASN A 2 -90.27 -67.80 -102.27
CA ASN A 2 -88.95 -68.05 -101.67
C ASN A 2 -87.79 -67.89 -102.66
N ASN A 3 -87.01 -66.84 -102.36
CA ASN A 3 -85.54 -66.79 -102.27
C ASN A 3 -84.74 -65.98 -103.30
N ARG A 4 -83.90 -65.13 -102.71
CA ARG A 4 -82.83 -64.30 -103.28
C ARG A 4 -81.49 -65.06 -103.24
N ILE A 5 -80.63 -64.86 -104.23
CA ILE A 5 -79.15 -65.07 -104.22
C ILE A 5 -78.60 -64.03 -105.25
N LEU A 6 -77.92 -62.92 -104.92
CA LEU A 6 -76.52 -62.66 -104.43
C LEU A 6 -75.46 -62.57 -105.57
N ILE A 7 -74.34 -61.82 -105.36
CA ILE A 7 -73.11 -61.63 -106.20
C ILE A 7 -73.22 -60.51 -107.26
N ILE A 8 -72.28 -59.56 -107.55
CA ILE A 8 -71.02 -59.01 -106.92
C ILE A 8 -70.81 -57.54 -107.42
N PHE A 9 -70.53 -56.52 -106.57
CA PHE A 9 -69.24 -55.84 -106.24
C PHE A 9 -68.48 -55.05 -107.36
N PHE A 10 -68.29 -53.72 -107.20
CA PHE A 10 -67.01 -53.02 -107.44
C PHE A 10 -66.94 -51.62 -106.75
N LEU A 11 -65.72 -51.16 -106.46
CA LEU A 11 -65.34 -50.01 -105.63
C LEU A 11 -64.91 -48.78 -106.49
N LEU A 12 -65.00 -47.55 -105.96
CA LEU A 12 -64.12 -46.37 -106.23
C LEU A 12 -64.67 -45.14 -105.45
N LEU A 13 -64.15 -44.79 -104.26
CA LEU A 13 -62.94 -44.01 -103.93
C LEU A 13 -63.13 -42.48 -103.94
N SER A 14 -62.98 -41.86 -102.77
CA SER A 14 -63.12 -40.42 -102.50
C SER A 14 -61.80 -39.66 -102.62
N GLY A 15 -61.85 -38.40 -103.07
CA GLY A 15 -60.70 -37.49 -102.97
C GLY A 15 -61.08 -36.03 -103.17
N THR A 16 -61.13 -35.26 -102.09
CA THR A 16 -61.08 -33.79 -102.11
C THR A 16 -59.79 -33.35 -101.44
N VAL A 17 -58.99 -32.55 -102.15
CA VAL A 17 -57.74 -31.99 -101.64
C VAL A 17 -58.04 -30.62 -101.05
N MET A 18 -57.80 -30.46 -99.75
CA MET A 18 -57.81 -29.15 -99.09
C MET A 18 -56.36 -28.69 -98.93
N ALA A 19 -56.03 -27.54 -99.51
CA ALA A 19 -54.72 -26.91 -99.30
C ALA A 19 -54.71 -26.21 -97.93
N GLN A 20 -53.66 -26.44 -97.14
CA GLN A 20 -53.46 -25.76 -95.87
C GLN A 20 -52.81 -24.39 -96.11
N THR A 21 -53.56 -23.31 -95.89
CA THR A 21 -53.00 -21.97 -95.72
C THR A 21 -52.62 -21.76 -94.26
N THR A 22 -51.32 -21.73 -93.97
CA THR A 22 -50.81 -21.32 -92.65
C THR A 22 -50.99 -19.82 -92.48
N VAL A 23 -51.83 -19.41 -91.53
CA VAL A 23 -51.91 -18.02 -91.05
C VAL A 23 -50.86 -17.83 -89.96
N THR A 24 -50.14 -16.71 -89.98
CA THR A 24 -49.08 -16.40 -89.00
C THR A 24 -49.58 -15.44 -87.93
N LEU A 25 -49.04 -15.58 -86.70
CA LEU A 25 -49.52 -14.99 -85.43
C LEU A 25 -49.61 -13.45 -85.33
N GLN A 26 -49.41 -12.69 -86.41
CA GLN A 26 -49.71 -11.23 -86.44
C GLN A 26 -51.19 -10.93 -86.78
N ASP A 27 -51.96 -11.93 -87.22
CA ASP A 27 -53.37 -11.83 -87.65
C ASP A 27 -54.37 -12.44 -86.63
N GLN A 28 -53.94 -12.76 -85.39
CA GLN A 28 -54.76 -13.58 -84.46
C GLN A 28 -55.08 -12.97 -83.08
N CYS A 29 -54.58 -11.78 -82.75
CA CYS A 29 -55.03 -11.00 -81.59
C CYS A 29 -54.96 -9.50 -81.92
N ASN A 30 -56.10 -8.83 -81.98
CA ASN A 30 -56.22 -7.37 -82.07
C ASN A 30 -56.23 -6.71 -80.69
N CYS A 31 -55.36 -7.15 -79.76
CA CYS A 31 -55.36 -6.68 -78.37
C CYS A 31 -55.34 -5.15 -78.28
N GLU A 32 -56.48 -4.56 -77.90
CA GLU A 32 -56.70 -3.12 -77.78
C GLU A 32 -56.63 -2.69 -76.30
N VAL A 33 -56.20 -1.45 -76.07
CA VAL A 33 -56.30 -0.81 -74.76
C VAL A 33 -57.47 0.15 -74.79
N LEU A 34 -58.59 -0.30 -74.25
CA LEU A 34 -59.82 0.46 -74.06
C LEU A 34 -59.73 1.30 -72.78
N SER A 35 -60.52 2.37 -72.70
CA SER A 35 -60.61 3.19 -71.48
C SER A 35 -61.98 3.86 -71.35
N GLY A 36 -62.36 4.16 -70.12
CA GLY A 36 -63.61 4.85 -69.78
C GLY A 36 -64.09 4.47 -68.38
N THR A 37 -65.36 4.63 -68.08
CA THR A 37 -65.90 4.45 -66.71
C THR A 37 -66.81 3.23 -66.56
N GLN A 38 -66.98 2.43 -67.62
CA GLN A 38 -68.00 1.38 -67.68
C GLN A 38 -67.60 0.10 -66.95
N VAL A 39 -66.35 -0.36 -67.02
CA VAL A 39 -65.88 -1.53 -66.28
C VAL A 39 -65.46 -1.11 -64.87
N THR A 40 -66.32 -1.31 -63.88
CA THR A 40 -66.09 -0.91 -62.48
C THR A 40 -65.81 -2.09 -61.54
N ALA A 41 -65.89 -3.32 -62.03
CA ALA A 41 -65.66 -4.56 -61.29
C ALA A 41 -65.28 -5.70 -62.25
N ALA A 42 -64.74 -6.78 -61.68
CA ALA A 42 -64.49 -8.04 -62.40
C ALA A 42 -65.81 -8.73 -62.83
N GLY A 43 -65.75 -9.66 -63.80
CA GLY A 43 -66.90 -10.37 -64.37
C GLY A 43 -67.83 -9.52 -65.25
N MET A 44 -67.44 -8.27 -65.58
CA MET A 44 -68.26 -7.35 -66.38
C MET A 44 -68.21 -7.70 -67.86
N LEU A 45 -69.36 -7.59 -68.56
CA LEU A 45 -69.49 -7.89 -70.00
C LEU A 45 -69.56 -6.64 -70.90
N THR A 46 -69.43 -5.45 -70.31
CA THR A 46 -69.60 -4.15 -70.99
C THR A 46 -68.40 -3.24 -70.71
N PRO A 47 -67.79 -2.60 -71.74
CA PRO A 47 -68.20 -2.57 -73.13
C PRO A 47 -68.07 -3.93 -73.83
N ALA A 48 -69.01 -4.22 -74.72
CA ALA A 48 -69.07 -5.47 -75.47
C ALA A 48 -68.36 -5.32 -76.82
N GLY A 49 -67.81 -6.42 -77.33
CA GLY A 49 -66.94 -6.42 -78.52
C GLY A 49 -65.47 -6.18 -78.21
N ALA A 50 -65.04 -6.52 -77.00
CA ALA A 50 -63.64 -6.71 -76.66
C ALA A 50 -63.16 -8.09 -77.11
N ASP A 51 -61.90 -8.18 -77.50
CA ASP A 51 -61.25 -9.41 -77.95
C ASP A 51 -60.32 -9.98 -76.87
N MET A 52 -60.02 -11.28 -76.99
CA MET A 52 -59.18 -12.02 -76.05
C MET A 52 -57.83 -11.33 -75.84
N GLY A 53 -57.56 -10.88 -74.61
CA GLY A 53 -56.32 -10.18 -74.25
C GLY A 53 -56.39 -8.64 -74.35
N ASP A 54 -57.54 -8.05 -74.64
CA ASP A 54 -57.76 -6.60 -74.49
C ASP A 54 -57.55 -6.16 -73.04
N ILE A 55 -57.24 -4.87 -72.86
CA ILE A 55 -57.07 -4.23 -71.56
C ILE A 55 -58.05 -3.06 -71.44
N TYR A 56 -58.74 -2.92 -70.31
CA TYR A 56 -59.61 -1.79 -70.02
C TYR A 56 -59.09 -0.98 -68.83
N VAL A 57 -58.80 0.30 -69.04
CA VAL A 57 -58.44 1.23 -67.96
C VAL A 57 -59.69 1.98 -67.49
N ASN A 58 -60.12 1.75 -66.25
CA ASN A 58 -61.17 2.56 -65.65
C ASN A 58 -60.64 3.97 -65.34
N THR A 59 -61.20 5.00 -65.98
CA THR A 59 -60.72 6.38 -65.87
C THR A 59 -61.21 7.11 -64.61
N ASP A 60 -62.22 6.58 -63.91
CA ASP A 60 -62.71 7.13 -62.64
C ASP A 60 -61.94 6.55 -61.44
N THR A 61 -61.59 5.25 -61.46
CA THR A 61 -60.89 4.57 -60.36
C THR A 61 -59.40 4.36 -60.59
N GLY A 62 -58.92 4.49 -61.82
CA GLY A 62 -57.55 4.12 -62.22
C GLY A 62 -57.29 2.62 -62.30
N THR A 63 -58.30 1.78 -61.99
CA THR A 63 -58.18 0.32 -61.97
C THR A 63 -58.08 -0.23 -63.40
N ILE A 64 -57.18 -1.17 -63.61
CA ILE A 64 -57.00 -1.83 -64.91
C ILE A 64 -57.62 -3.23 -64.86
N TYR A 65 -58.31 -3.58 -65.93
CA TYR A 65 -58.93 -4.87 -66.19
C TYR A 65 -58.39 -5.45 -67.50
N PHE A 66 -58.50 -6.76 -67.70
CA PHE A 66 -58.19 -7.44 -68.96
C PHE A 66 -59.37 -8.31 -69.41
N TRP A 67 -59.57 -8.49 -70.71
CA TRP A 67 -60.63 -9.35 -71.23
C TRP A 67 -60.11 -10.78 -71.39
N ASP A 68 -60.71 -11.73 -70.67
CA ASP A 68 -60.31 -13.15 -70.67
C ASP A 68 -60.96 -13.99 -71.78
N GLY A 69 -61.69 -13.33 -72.69
CA GLY A 69 -62.47 -13.96 -73.76
C GLY A 69 -63.97 -13.99 -73.46
N ASP A 70 -64.36 -14.08 -72.18
CA ASP A 70 -65.75 -14.12 -71.74
C ASP A 70 -66.14 -12.88 -70.91
N SER A 71 -65.22 -12.28 -70.13
CA SER A 71 -65.48 -11.12 -69.27
C SER A 71 -64.25 -10.25 -68.94
N TRP A 72 -64.47 -9.05 -68.40
CA TRP A 72 -63.43 -8.16 -67.88
C TRP A 72 -63.01 -8.55 -66.46
N GLU A 73 -61.73 -8.88 -66.26
CA GLU A 73 -61.13 -9.34 -65.00
C GLU A 73 -60.03 -8.40 -64.49
N LEU A 74 -59.80 -8.34 -63.18
CA LEU A 74 -58.83 -7.40 -62.56
C LEU A 74 -57.37 -7.78 -62.87
N THR A 75 -56.50 -6.81 -63.20
CA THR A 75 -55.08 -7.10 -63.48
C THR A 75 -54.23 -7.34 -62.22
N SER A 76 -54.60 -6.74 -61.07
CA SER A 76 -54.00 -6.96 -59.75
C SER A 76 -54.74 -6.14 -58.68
N SER A 77 -54.93 -6.66 -57.46
CA SER A 77 -55.76 -6.02 -56.43
C SER A 77 -55.18 -6.06 -55.02
N ASP A 78 -53.87 -5.87 -54.85
CA ASP A 78 -53.26 -6.05 -53.52
C ASP A 78 -52.10 -5.09 -53.18
N ASP A 79 -52.33 -4.24 -52.16
CA ASP A 79 -51.35 -3.40 -51.48
C ASP A 79 -51.25 -3.68 -49.96
N GLN A 80 -51.55 -4.92 -49.51
CA GLN A 80 -51.61 -5.40 -48.11
C GLN A 80 -51.03 -4.45 -47.05
N GLN A 81 -51.90 -3.65 -46.44
CA GLN A 81 -51.53 -2.74 -45.36
C GLN A 81 -51.58 -3.44 -44.00
N LEU A 82 -50.61 -3.12 -43.12
CA LEU A 82 -50.59 -3.55 -41.72
C LEU A 82 -51.67 -2.80 -40.93
N GLN A 83 -52.73 -3.51 -40.58
CA GLN A 83 -53.89 -2.95 -39.87
C GLN A 83 -53.74 -2.99 -38.35
N VAL A 84 -53.03 -4.00 -37.81
CA VAL A 84 -52.79 -4.15 -36.36
C VAL A 84 -51.36 -4.59 -36.09
N PHE A 85 -50.71 -3.92 -35.12
CA PHE A 85 -49.47 -4.35 -34.48
C PHE A 85 -49.76 -4.53 -32.99
N GLY A 86 -49.60 -5.75 -32.46
CA GLY A 86 -49.91 -6.05 -31.06
C GLY A 86 -48.90 -7.01 -30.46
N PHE A 87 -48.41 -6.69 -29.26
CA PHE A 87 -47.59 -7.60 -28.45
C PHE A 87 -48.42 -8.13 -27.28
N ASN A 88 -48.43 -9.45 -27.09
CA ASN A 88 -49.05 -10.11 -25.95
C ASN A 88 -47.98 -10.48 -24.91
N PRO A 89 -47.82 -9.71 -23.82
CA PRO A 89 -46.79 -9.96 -22.80
C PRO A 89 -47.04 -11.23 -21.96
N ALA A 90 -48.24 -11.84 -22.04
CA ALA A 90 -48.52 -13.09 -21.35
C ALA A 90 -48.07 -14.33 -22.15
N THR A 91 -47.93 -14.21 -23.47
CA THR A 91 -47.47 -15.30 -24.36
C THR A 91 -46.15 -14.99 -25.07
N ASN A 92 -45.59 -13.78 -24.88
CA ASN A 92 -44.46 -13.24 -25.63
C ASN A 92 -44.66 -13.29 -27.16
N GLU A 93 -45.90 -13.16 -27.63
CA GLU A 93 -46.24 -13.23 -29.05
C GLU A 93 -46.38 -11.82 -29.64
N LEU A 94 -45.68 -11.55 -30.74
CA LEU A 94 -45.89 -10.37 -31.57
C LEU A 94 -46.78 -10.74 -32.75
N THR A 95 -47.96 -10.14 -32.81
CA THR A 95 -48.96 -10.37 -33.87
C THR A 95 -49.05 -9.15 -34.78
N LEU A 96 -48.96 -9.40 -36.08
CA LEU A 96 -49.19 -8.46 -37.17
C LEU A 96 -50.42 -8.92 -37.95
N THR A 97 -51.43 -8.06 -38.10
CA THR A 97 -52.62 -8.36 -38.91
C THR A 97 -52.64 -7.46 -40.15
N LEU A 98 -52.79 -8.08 -41.32
CA LEU A 98 -53.00 -7.41 -42.60
C LEU A 98 -54.50 -7.15 -42.83
N GLU A 99 -54.82 -6.14 -43.64
CA GLU A 99 -56.22 -5.75 -43.89
C GLU A 99 -57.10 -6.85 -44.51
N ASN A 100 -56.52 -7.79 -45.25
CA ASN A 100 -57.21 -8.94 -45.82
C ASN A 100 -57.36 -10.11 -44.81
N GLY A 101 -57.21 -9.84 -43.51
CA GLY A 101 -57.39 -10.80 -42.41
C GLY A 101 -56.24 -11.79 -42.22
N GLY A 102 -55.19 -11.73 -43.04
CA GLY A 102 -53.98 -12.53 -42.86
C GLY A 102 -53.20 -12.09 -41.62
N THR A 103 -52.78 -13.03 -40.78
CA THR A 103 -51.97 -12.75 -39.59
C THR A 103 -50.58 -13.36 -39.69
N PHE A 104 -49.57 -12.61 -39.27
CA PHE A 104 -48.23 -13.11 -38.98
C PHE A 104 -47.99 -13.04 -37.48
N ASN A 105 -47.60 -14.18 -36.90
CA ASN A 105 -47.35 -14.32 -35.47
C ASN A 105 -45.88 -14.70 -35.29
N ALA A 106 -45.12 -13.87 -34.58
CA ALA A 106 -43.76 -14.15 -34.16
C ALA A 106 -43.75 -14.50 -32.67
N ASP A 107 -43.41 -15.74 -32.35
CA ASP A 107 -43.13 -16.17 -30.98
C ASP A 107 -41.78 -15.61 -30.53
N LEU A 108 -41.81 -14.64 -29.61
CA LEU A 108 -40.63 -14.04 -28.98
C LEU A 108 -40.29 -14.70 -27.63
N SER A 109 -40.90 -15.84 -27.27
CA SER A 109 -40.54 -16.58 -26.05
C SER A 109 -39.09 -17.06 -26.05
N ASN A 110 -38.52 -17.29 -27.24
CA ASN A 110 -37.09 -17.59 -27.44
C ASN A 110 -36.19 -16.35 -27.36
N LEU A 111 -36.75 -15.13 -27.31
CA LEU A 111 -36.00 -13.91 -27.02
C LEU A 111 -35.81 -13.76 -25.49
N THR A 112 -35.26 -14.82 -24.88
CA THR A 112 -34.85 -14.80 -23.49
C THR A 112 -33.61 -13.92 -23.37
N GLY A 113 -33.71 -12.82 -22.60
CA GLY A 113 -32.53 -12.32 -21.92
C GLY A 113 -31.97 -13.46 -21.06
N ASP A 114 -30.65 -13.68 -21.09
CA ASP A 114 -29.97 -14.78 -20.39
C ASP A 114 -29.92 -14.59 -18.85
N GLY A 115 -30.75 -13.68 -18.33
CA GLY A 115 -30.71 -13.19 -16.95
C GLY A 115 -29.63 -12.12 -16.70
N ASN A 116 -28.72 -11.88 -17.64
CA ASN A 116 -27.56 -11.01 -17.44
C ASN A 116 -27.60 -9.78 -18.35
N ILE A 117 -27.25 -8.63 -17.79
CA ILE A 117 -26.86 -7.46 -18.60
C ILE A 117 -25.34 -7.42 -18.58
N THR A 118 -24.70 -7.97 -19.61
CA THR A 118 -23.25 -7.89 -19.77
C THR A 118 -22.89 -6.60 -20.50
N SER A 119 -22.21 -5.70 -19.80
CA SER A 119 -21.66 -4.46 -20.36
C SER A 119 -20.39 -4.08 -19.63
N THR A 120 -19.47 -3.38 -20.31
CA THR A 120 -18.31 -2.74 -19.68
C THR A 120 -18.70 -1.61 -18.73
N THR A 121 -19.87 -1.02 -18.94
CA THR A 121 -20.45 0.08 -18.15
C THR A 121 -21.96 -0.03 -18.16
N ILE A 122 -22.59 -0.02 -16.98
CA ILE A 122 -24.05 0.10 -16.89
C ILE A 122 -24.40 1.59 -16.92
N ASP A 123 -24.70 2.10 -18.11
CA ASP A 123 -25.25 3.44 -18.29
C ASP A 123 -26.77 3.33 -18.49
N VAL A 124 -27.54 3.97 -17.60
CA VAL A 124 -29.00 3.92 -17.59
C VAL A 124 -29.55 5.25 -18.09
N GLY A 125 -29.20 5.56 -19.34
CA GLY A 125 -29.73 6.72 -20.08
C GLY A 125 -31.22 6.54 -20.42
N GLY A 126 -31.97 7.64 -20.39
CA GLY A 126 -33.41 7.64 -20.67
C GLY A 126 -33.85 8.71 -21.65
N ASP A 127 -34.13 8.30 -22.88
CA ASP A 127 -35.04 8.99 -23.81
C ASP A 127 -36.46 8.40 -23.70
N SER A 128 -37.48 9.05 -24.30
CA SER A 128 -38.91 8.76 -24.02
C SER A 128 -39.39 7.35 -24.37
N ASN A 129 -38.57 6.54 -25.04
CA ASN A 129 -38.87 5.16 -25.45
C ASN A 129 -37.89 4.13 -24.84
N ALA A 130 -37.09 4.50 -23.83
CA ALA A 130 -36.12 3.60 -23.23
C ALA A 130 -36.79 2.36 -22.62
N LEU A 131 -36.45 1.17 -23.14
CA LEU A 131 -37.03 -0.13 -22.76
C LEU A 131 -36.88 -0.44 -21.25
N LEU A 132 -35.86 0.16 -20.61
CA LEU A 132 -35.53 -0.02 -19.19
C LEU A 132 -35.92 1.20 -18.32
N GLY A 133 -36.82 2.06 -18.80
CA GLY A 133 -37.16 3.34 -18.14
C GLY A 133 -37.73 3.27 -16.71
N ASN A 134 -38.12 2.09 -16.24
CA ASN A 134 -38.63 1.84 -14.88
C ASN A 134 -37.85 0.69 -14.18
N VAL A 135 -36.52 0.65 -14.27
CA VAL A 135 -35.68 -0.36 -13.60
C VAL A 135 -35.05 0.19 -12.33
N THR A 136 -35.35 -0.44 -11.19
CA THR A 136 -34.57 -0.28 -9.95
C THR A 136 -33.38 -1.22 -10.00
N LEU A 137 -32.16 -0.69 -9.97
CA LEU A 137 -30.95 -1.48 -9.78
C LEU A 137 -30.65 -1.58 -8.28
N GLU A 138 -30.92 -2.75 -7.69
CA GLU A 138 -30.58 -3.06 -6.31
C GLU A 138 -29.31 -3.92 -6.26
N ILE A 139 -28.32 -3.47 -5.48
CA ILE A 139 -27.19 -4.31 -5.08
C ILE A 139 -27.58 -4.98 -3.77
N GLY A 140 -27.92 -6.27 -3.84
CA GLY A 140 -28.31 -7.04 -2.66
C GLY A 140 -27.19 -7.15 -1.62
N ALA A 141 -27.55 -7.57 -0.40
CA ALA A 141 -26.56 -7.89 0.64
C ALA A 141 -25.51 -8.90 0.11
N ASP A 142 -24.24 -8.66 0.45
CA ASP A 142 -23.07 -9.45 0.03
C ASP A 142 -22.88 -9.59 -1.50
N ALA A 143 -23.64 -8.83 -2.31
CA ALA A 143 -23.57 -8.93 -3.77
C ALA A 143 -22.27 -8.35 -4.36
N VAL A 144 -21.52 -7.54 -3.61
CA VAL A 144 -20.13 -7.16 -3.92
C VAL A 144 -19.21 -7.96 -3.02
N THR A 145 -18.57 -8.98 -3.59
CA THR A 145 -17.54 -9.80 -2.91
C THR A 145 -16.15 -9.34 -3.33
N ASN A 146 -15.10 -9.74 -2.61
CA ASN A 146 -13.72 -9.38 -2.97
C ASN A 146 -13.36 -9.77 -4.42
N ALA A 147 -13.91 -10.87 -4.95
CA ALA A 147 -13.70 -11.29 -6.34
C ALA A 147 -14.40 -10.41 -7.41
N LYS A 148 -15.24 -9.46 -7.00
CA LYS A 148 -15.89 -8.45 -7.85
C LYS A 148 -15.23 -7.06 -7.73
N LEU A 149 -14.36 -6.88 -6.73
CA LEU A 149 -13.44 -5.76 -6.66
C LEU A 149 -12.20 -6.13 -7.47
N ALA A 150 -11.67 -5.20 -8.25
CA ALA A 150 -10.35 -5.39 -8.85
C ALA A 150 -9.27 -5.24 -7.76
N ASP A 151 -8.08 -5.79 -8.02
CA ASP A 151 -6.90 -5.51 -7.20
C ASP A 151 -6.69 -3.98 -7.11
N ASP A 152 -6.35 -3.49 -5.92
CA ASP A 152 -6.19 -2.06 -5.58
C ASP A 152 -7.43 -1.15 -5.83
N ALA A 153 -8.63 -1.72 -6.07
CA ALA A 153 -9.85 -0.92 -6.32
C ALA A 153 -10.35 -0.11 -5.10
N VAL A 154 -9.90 -0.45 -3.89
CA VAL A 154 -10.23 0.27 -2.65
C VAL A 154 -9.01 1.07 -2.22
N GLN A 155 -9.02 2.36 -2.54
CA GLN A 155 -7.98 3.33 -2.18
C GLN A 155 -8.32 4.07 -0.87
N THR A 156 -7.39 4.88 -0.38
CA THR A 156 -7.54 5.60 0.91
C THR A 156 -8.79 6.47 0.97
N GLU A 157 -9.19 7.12 -0.14
CA GLU A 157 -10.41 7.93 -0.20
C GLU A 157 -11.72 7.11 -0.15
N ASN A 158 -11.65 5.79 -0.36
CA ASN A 158 -12.79 4.88 -0.23
C ASN A 158 -12.98 4.40 1.22
N ILE A 159 -11.96 4.55 2.07
CA ILE A 159 -11.97 4.12 3.48
C ILE A 159 -12.24 5.34 4.36
N LEU A 160 -13.29 5.29 5.18
CA LEU A 160 -13.59 6.37 6.12
C LEU A 160 -12.62 6.32 7.32
N ASN A 161 -12.08 7.48 7.71
CA ASN A 161 -11.15 7.56 8.83
C ASN A 161 -11.76 6.99 10.12
N GLY A 162 -11.06 6.04 10.73
CA GLY A 162 -11.44 5.41 12.00
C GLY A 162 -12.48 4.29 11.90
N THR A 163 -12.85 3.83 10.69
CA THR A 163 -13.74 2.66 10.54
C THR A 163 -13.03 1.32 10.52
N ILE A 164 -11.70 1.28 10.30
CA ILE A 164 -10.92 0.05 10.41
C ILE A 164 -10.68 -0.22 11.90
N LEU A 165 -11.32 -1.26 12.41
CA LEU A 165 -11.22 -1.74 13.78
C LEU A 165 -10.17 -2.87 13.88
N ASN A 166 -9.79 -3.24 15.10
CA ASN A 166 -8.86 -4.35 15.32
C ASN A 166 -9.41 -5.69 14.80
N GLU A 167 -10.74 -5.86 14.72
CA GLU A 167 -11.37 -7.06 14.17
C GLU A 167 -11.35 -7.14 12.63
N ASP A 168 -11.12 -6.02 11.95
CA ASP A 168 -10.91 -5.97 10.49
C ASP A 168 -9.46 -6.32 10.11
N LEU A 169 -8.53 -6.23 11.06
CA LEU A 169 -7.12 -6.55 10.90
C LEU A 169 -6.85 -7.99 11.36
N ALA A 170 -6.49 -8.86 10.43
CA ALA A 170 -6.06 -10.22 10.77
C ALA A 170 -4.78 -10.21 11.65
N ASP A 171 -4.62 -11.23 12.49
CA ASP A 171 -3.41 -11.41 13.31
C ASP A 171 -2.14 -11.29 12.46
N SER A 172 -1.19 -10.47 12.91
CA SER A 172 0.08 -10.16 12.21
C SER A 172 -0.06 -9.51 10.82
N SER A 173 -1.23 -8.99 10.44
CA SER A 173 -1.41 -8.27 9.15
C SER A 173 -0.58 -7.00 9.06
N VAL A 174 -0.34 -6.33 10.20
CA VAL A 174 0.58 -5.19 10.34
C VAL A 174 1.97 -5.72 10.70
N ASP A 175 2.83 -5.84 9.69
CA ASP A 175 4.24 -6.21 9.82
C ASP A 175 5.13 -4.95 9.82
N THR A 176 6.45 -5.14 9.96
CA THR A 176 7.43 -4.06 10.02
C THR A 176 7.38 -3.15 8.80
N ASP A 177 7.12 -3.71 7.62
CA ASP A 177 7.13 -2.97 6.35
C ASP A 177 5.92 -2.02 6.23
N LYS A 178 4.85 -2.28 7.00
CA LYS A 178 3.67 -1.39 7.14
C LYS A 178 3.81 -0.35 8.25
N ILE A 179 4.83 -0.44 9.12
CA ILE A 179 5.08 0.50 10.21
C ILE A 179 6.23 1.43 9.80
N ALA A 180 5.93 2.69 9.53
CA ALA A 180 6.97 3.67 9.21
C ALA A 180 7.87 3.99 10.41
N ASP A 181 9.18 4.02 10.20
CA ASP A 181 10.18 4.28 11.23
C ASP A 181 9.90 5.56 12.03
N GLY A 182 9.93 5.45 13.36
CA GLY A 182 9.74 6.57 14.29
C GLY A 182 8.31 7.09 14.40
N THR A 183 7.30 6.46 13.77
CA THR A 183 5.90 6.87 13.91
C THR A 183 5.23 6.39 15.20
N ILE A 184 5.68 5.28 15.77
CA ILE A 184 5.19 4.77 17.05
C ILE A 184 5.74 5.65 18.19
N LEU A 185 4.86 6.42 18.83
CA LEU A 185 5.20 7.27 19.96
C LEU A 185 5.23 6.46 21.26
N THR A 186 5.89 6.98 22.29
CA THR A 186 5.93 6.35 23.62
C THR A 186 4.56 6.24 24.29
N GLY A 187 3.55 6.99 23.83
CA GLY A 187 2.16 6.86 24.27
C GLY A 187 1.39 5.71 23.61
N ASP A 188 1.84 5.24 22.44
CA ASP A 188 1.23 4.13 21.71
C ASP A 188 1.74 2.76 22.24
N ILE A 189 2.90 2.78 22.91
CA ILE A 189 3.46 1.62 23.60
C ILE A 189 2.92 1.57 25.03
N ALA A 190 2.21 0.49 25.37
CA ALA A 190 1.71 0.28 26.73
C ALA A 190 2.86 0.23 27.75
N SER A 191 2.89 1.21 28.66
CA SER A 191 3.83 1.24 29.77
C SER A 191 3.56 0.10 30.76
N ALA A 192 4.60 -0.65 31.12
CA ALA A 192 4.53 -1.64 32.20
C ALA A 192 4.73 -1.03 33.61
N GLY A 193 4.87 0.30 33.72
CA GLY A 193 5.09 1.00 34.98
C GLY A 193 5.97 2.24 34.85
N ASN A 194 6.09 2.96 35.97
CA ASN A 194 6.96 4.14 36.05
C ASN A 194 8.44 3.73 36.10
N ASP A 195 9.29 4.57 35.50
CA ASP A 195 10.75 4.46 35.52
C ASP A 195 11.33 3.15 34.96
N LEU A 196 10.72 2.67 33.87
CA LEU A 196 11.18 1.54 33.08
C LEU A 196 11.73 2.01 31.73
N VAL A 197 12.73 1.30 31.23
CA VAL A 197 13.31 1.45 29.89
C VAL A 197 12.97 0.19 29.10
N LEU A 198 12.52 0.36 27.85
CA LEU A 198 12.35 -0.75 26.94
C LEU A 198 13.72 -1.18 26.42
N VAL A 199 14.11 -2.42 26.67
CA VAL A 199 15.38 -2.99 26.19
C VAL A 199 15.12 -4.21 25.33
N THR A 200 16.05 -4.50 24.44
CA THR A 200 16.14 -5.77 23.71
C THR A 200 17.37 -6.51 24.22
N ASP A 201 17.21 -7.77 24.62
CA ASP A 201 18.34 -8.61 25.06
C ASP A 201 19.17 -9.13 23.87
N ALA A 202 20.26 -9.85 24.16
CA ALA A 202 21.17 -10.39 23.14
C ALA A 202 20.55 -11.49 22.25
N VAL A 203 19.35 -11.99 22.54
CA VAL A 203 18.61 -12.97 21.72
C VAL A 203 17.35 -12.38 21.08
N GLY A 204 17.12 -11.07 21.22
CA GLY A 204 16.00 -10.37 20.60
C GLY A 204 14.74 -10.24 21.48
N THR A 205 14.78 -10.67 22.75
CA THR A 205 13.63 -10.53 23.65
C THR A 205 13.48 -9.06 24.05
N VAL A 206 12.33 -8.47 23.74
CA VAL A 206 11.97 -7.12 24.19
C VAL A 206 11.36 -7.20 25.59
N ALA A 207 11.88 -6.41 26.53
CA ALA A 207 11.40 -6.36 27.91
C ALA A 207 11.44 -4.95 28.49
N TRP A 208 10.49 -4.64 29.38
CA TRP A 208 10.56 -3.46 30.23
C TRP A 208 11.46 -3.75 31.43
N VAL A 209 12.55 -3.00 31.57
CA VAL A 209 13.57 -3.17 32.60
C VAL A 209 13.68 -1.88 33.42
N SER A 210 13.84 -1.98 34.74
CA SER A 210 13.93 -0.80 35.60
C SER A 210 15.12 0.06 35.23
N ARG A 211 14.95 1.38 35.13
CA ARG A 211 16.10 2.30 34.92
C ARG A 211 17.15 2.13 36.02
N ALA A 212 16.76 1.75 37.24
CA ALA A 212 17.67 1.52 38.36
C ALA A 212 18.49 0.22 38.26
N SER A 213 18.18 -0.71 37.34
CA SER A 213 19.02 -1.89 37.10
C SER A 213 20.10 -1.67 36.03
N PHE A 214 20.12 -0.49 35.39
CA PHE A 214 21.32 -0.02 34.72
C PHE A 214 22.28 0.44 35.82
N GLU A 215 23.33 -0.36 36.05
CA GLU A 215 24.35 -0.09 37.05
C GLU A 215 24.88 1.33 36.98
N SER A 216 25.30 1.85 38.15
CA SER A 216 25.76 3.23 38.39
C SER A 216 26.53 3.85 37.21
N ILE A 217 25.79 4.53 36.32
CA ILE A 217 26.37 5.47 35.36
C ILE A 217 27.02 6.59 36.18
N ALA A 218 28.18 7.07 35.72
CA ALA A 218 28.81 8.29 36.21
C ALA A 218 27.76 9.38 36.52
N ASP A 219 27.85 10.04 37.68
CA ASP A 219 26.95 11.14 38.02
C ASP A 219 27.16 12.37 37.12
N GLN A 220 28.24 12.36 36.33
CA GLN A 220 28.72 13.40 35.42
C GLN A 220 29.03 14.73 36.15
N VAL A 221 29.31 14.66 37.46
CA VAL A 221 29.59 15.81 38.34
C VAL A 221 30.78 15.57 39.25
N THR A 222 30.87 14.41 39.91
CA THR A 222 32.01 14.00 40.75
C THR A 222 32.74 12.76 40.21
N ILE A 223 32.05 11.97 39.38
CA ILE A 223 32.59 10.89 38.56
C ILE A 223 32.12 11.12 37.14
N THR A 224 33.03 11.09 36.17
CA THR A 224 32.74 11.25 34.73
C THR A 224 33.22 10.06 33.91
N GLY A 225 32.75 9.99 32.67
CA GLY A 225 33.11 8.98 31.68
C GLY A 225 32.09 7.84 31.61
N ILE A 226 32.08 7.10 30.50
CA ILE A 226 31.06 6.08 30.22
C ILE A 226 31.46 4.64 30.59
N GLY A 227 32.56 4.46 31.34
CA GLY A 227 32.99 3.14 31.83
C GLY A 227 33.57 2.20 30.76
N THR A 228 33.96 2.72 29.60
CA THR A 228 34.55 1.93 28.50
C THR A 228 36.08 1.97 28.53
N ALA A 229 36.75 1.09 27.77
CA ALA A 229 38.22 1.12 27.68
C ALA A 229 38.78 2.42 27.05
N GLY A 230 38.01 3.08 26.17
CA GLY A 230 38.39 4.37 25.57
C GLY A 230 37.98 5.59 26.40
N ASP A 231 36.96 5.44 27.25
CA ASP A 231 36.52 6.46 28.20
C ASP A 231 36.09 5.80 29.53
N PRO A 232 37.06 5.49 30.41
CA PRO A 232 36.79 4.85 31.69
C PRO A 232 36.23 5.86 32.69
N PHE A 233 35.61 5.35 33.76
CA PHE A 233 35.19 6.19 34.88
C PHE A 233 36.40 6.89 35.52
N LYS A 234 36.30 8.20 35.69
CA LYS A 234 37.31 9.09 36.28
C LYS A 234 36.67 9.86 37.42
N VAL A 235 37.43 10.18 38.45
CA VAL A 235 37.03 11.15 39.47
C VAL A 235 37.41 12.54 38.95
N GLU A 236 36.48 13.49 39.05
CA GLU A 236 36.72 14.87 38.59
C GLU A 236 37.79 15.60 39.43
N ASP A 237 38.44 16.60 38.82
CA ASP A 237 39.48 17.38 39.47
C ASP A 237 38.97 17.98 40.80
N LEU A 238 39.84 17.95 41.82
CA LEU A 238 39.55 18.39 43.20
C LEU A 238 38.39 17.66 43.91
N SER A 239 37.77 16.64 43.30
CA SER A 239 36.62 15.94 43.89
C SER A 239 36.99 15.01 45.05
N ILE A 240 38.27 14.67 45.24
CA ILE A 240 38.76 14.01 46.46
C ILE A 240 39.17 15.06 47.50
N VAL A 241 38.30 15.28 48.47
CA VAL A 241 38.51 16.17 49.62
C VAL A 241 38.80 15.36 50.89
N THR A 242 39.37 15.99 51.92
CA THR A 242 39.75 15.34 53.19
C THR A 242 38.62 14.49 53.80
N ALA A 243 37.37 14.96 53.75
CA ALA A 243 36.22 14.21 54.28
C ALA A 243 35.87 12.91 53.51
N LYS A 244 36.39 12.73 52.29
CA LYS A 244 36.29 11.47 51.51
C LYS A 244 37.45 10.50 51.79
N LEU A 245 38.50 10.96 52.48
CA LEU A 245 39.61 10.11 52.93
C LEU A 245 39.36 9.71 54.38
N GLY A 246 39.20 8.40 54.61
CA GLY A 246 39.18 7.86 55.98
C GLY A 246 40.52 8.08 56.68
N ALA A 247 40.53 7.92 58.02
CA ALA A 247 41.78 7.84 58.77
C ALA A 247 42.68 6.75 58.16
N ASP A 248 43.98 7.06 58.04
CA ASP A 248 45.01 6.20 57.45
C ASP A 248 44.74 5.72 56.01
N ALA A 249 43.78 6.32 55.28
CA ALA A 249 43.47 5.94 53.91
C ALA A 249 44.66 6.16 52.96
N VAL A 250 45.45 7.21 53.16
CA VAL A 250 46.72 7.47 52.46
C VAL A 250 47.86 6.88 53.29
N THR A 251 48.19 5.63 52.99
CA THR A 251 49.32 4.88 53.58
C THR A 251 50.61 5.16 52.80
N ASN A 252 51.79 4.98 53.39
CA ASN A 252 53.09 5.14 52.70
C ASN A 252 53.15 4.40 51.34
N ALA A 253 52.60 3.20 51.22
CA ALA A 253 52.53 2.45 49.95
C ALA A 253 51.64 3.07 48.84
N LYS A 254 50.95 4.19 49.11
CA LYS A 254 50.19 4.99 48.14
C LYS A 254 50.87 6.33 47.81
N LEU A 255 51.92 6.68 48.54
CA LEU A 255 52.80 7.79 48.22
C LEU A 255 53.94 7.21 47.36
N ALA A 256 54.32 7.92 46.30
CA ALA A 256 55.55 7.60 45.60
C ALA A 256 56.76 8.03 46.44
N ASP A 257 57.93 7.48 46.14
CA ASP A 257 59.20 7.98 46.69
C ASP A 257 59.32 9.50 46.37
N ASP A 258 59.82 10.27 47.33
CA ASP A 258 59.93 11.74 47.30
C ASP A 258 58.61 12.53 47.08
N ALA A 259 57.44 11.90 47.19
CA ALA A 259 56.15 12.57 46.98
C ALA A 259 55.77 13.62 48.06
N VAL A 260 56.41 13.58 49.24
CA VAL A 260 56.18 14.53 50.33
C VAL A 260 57.30 15.58 50.31
N GLN A 261 56.97 16.76 49.80
CA GLN A 261 57.88 17.91 49.69
C GLN A 261 57.75 18.83 50.92
N THR A 262 58.67 19.79 51.07
CA THR A 262 58.75 20.67 52.24
C THR A 262 57.44 21.43 52.51
N GLU A 263 56.73 21.87 51.47
CA GLU A 263 55.42 22.55 51.60
C GLU A 263 54.28 21.64 52.07
N ASN A 264 54.47 20.31 52.05
CA ASN A 264 53.50 19.36 52.59
C ASN A 264 53.70 19.13 54.09
N ILE A 265 54.85 19.53 54.65
CA ILE A 265 55.20 19.39 56.07
C ILE A 265 54.94 20.73 56.76
N LEU A 266 54.11 20.73 57.81
CA LEU A 266 53.85 21.93 58.58
C LEU A 266 55.06 22.27 59.48
N ASN A 267 55.47 23.53 59.50
CA ASN A 267 56.60 23.98 60.29
C ASN A 267 56.45 23.63 61.77
N GLY A 268 57.44 22.93 62.33
CA GLY A 268 57.49 22.53 63.73
C GLY A 268 56.65 21.31 64.12
N THR A 269 56.08 20.57 63.16
CA THR A 269 55.37 19.31 63.46
C THR A 269 56.25 18.07 63.47
N ILE A 270 57.49 18.15 62.97
CA ILE A 270 58.46 17.06 63.12
C ILE A 270 58.99 17.08 64.55
N LEU A 271 58.62 16.07 65.33
CA LEU A 271 59.02 15.85 66.70
C LEU A 271 60.27 14.96 66.75
N ASN A 272 60.92 14.90 67.93
CA ASN A 272 62.07 14.01 68.12
C ASN A 272 61.70 12.52 67.95
N GLU A 273 60.44 12.14 68.16
CA GLU A 273 59.95 10.77 67.95
C GLU A 273 59.71 10.39 66.47
N ASP A 274 59.61 11.39 65.58
CA ASP A 274 59.55 11.19 64.13
C ASP A 274 60.95 10.98 63.51
N LEU A 275 62.00 11.34 64.25
CA LEU A 275 63.40 11.18 63.85
C LEU A 275 63.99 9.90 64.47
N ALA A 276 64.42 8.97 63.62
CA ALA A 276 65.15 7.80 64.10
C ALA A 276 66.50 8.18 64.73
N ASP A 277 66.99 7.39 65.68
CA ASP A 277 68.30 7.61 66.30
C ASP A 277 69.40 7.76 65.24
N SER A 278 70.18 8.84 65.34
CA SER A 278 71.25 9.21 64.38
C SER A 278 70.76 9.54 62.95
N SER A 279 69.46 9.79 62.71
CA SER A 279 68.97 10.20 61.38
C SER A 279 69.50 11.56 60.94
N VAL A 280 69.80 12.45 61.88
CA VAL A 280 70.49 13.72 61.67
C VAL A 280 71.99 13.47 61.76
N ASP A 281 72.61 13.23 60.59
CA ASP A 281 74.05 13.10 60.41
C ASP A 281 74.68 14.47 60.07
N THR A 282 76.00 14.49 59.93
CA THR A 282 76.78 15.71 59.62
C THR A 282 76.30 16.40 58.34
N ASP A 283 75.87 15.63 57.34
CA ASP A 283 75.47 16.15 56.04
C ASP A 283 74.12 16.90 56.10
N LYS A 284 73.32 16.65 57.14
CA LYS A 284 72.07 17.37 57.43
C LYS A 284 72.26 18.59 58.34
N ILE A 285 73.45 18.79 58.92
CA ILE A 285 73.77 19.94 59.78
C ILE A 285 74.64 20.92 59.00
N ALA A 286 74.11 22.11 58.69
CA ALA A 286 74.88 23.14 58.01
C ALA A 286 75.94 23.75 58.94
N ASP A 287 77.16 23.94 58.42
CA ASP A 287 78.29 24.48 59.18
C ASP A 287 77.96 25.81 59.89
N GLY A 288 78.31 25.89 61.17
CA GLY A 288 78.12 27.09 62.00
C GLY A 288 76.68 27.40 62.41
N THR A 289 75.70 26.53 62.12
CA THR A 289 74.29 26.74 62.53
C THR A 289 73.99 26.33 63.96
N ILE A 290 74.73 25.37 64.51
CA ILE A 290 74.63 24.95 65.92
C ILE A 290 75.24 26.04 66.81
N LEU A 291 74.43 26.68 67.65
CA LEU A 291 74.89 27.69 68.60
C LEU A 291 75.44 27.02 69.86
N THR A 292 76.29 27.74 70.60
CA THR A 292 76.83 27.23 71.88
C THR A 292 75.77 26.98 72.95
N GLY A 293 74.57 27.55 72.80
CA GLY A 293 73.41 27.27 73.66
C GLY A 293 72.68 25.97 73.33
N ASP A 294 72.86 25.43 72.12
CA ASP A 294 72.25 24.17 71.68
C ASP A 294 73.08 22.96 72.13
N ILE A 295 74.36 23.19 72.48
CA ILE A 295 75.28 22.19 73.04
C ILE A 295 75.13 22.19 74.56
N ALA A 296 74.75 21.04 75.13
CA ALA A 296 74.65 20.89 76.58
C ALA A 296 75.99 21.17 77.28
N SER A 297 76.04 22.24 78.07
CA SER A 297 77.20 22.56 78.91
C SER A 297 77.35 21.56 80.05
N ALA A 298 78.57 21.04 80.23
CA ALA A 298 78.92 20.21 81.38
C ALA A 298 79.20 21.01 82.67
N GLY A 299 79.11 22.35 82.63
CA GLY A 299 79.32 23.21 83.80
C GLY A 299 79.88 24.61 83.48
N ASN A 300 80.02 25.42 84.53
CA ASN A 300 80.61 26.76 84.41
C ASN A 300 82.14 26.68 84.20
N ASP A 301 82.71 27.67 83.51
CA ASP A 301 84.16 27.79 83.26
C ASP A 301 84.80 26.56 82.58
N LEU A 302 84.04 25.91 81.68
CA LEU A 302 84.54 24.85 80.80
C LEU A 302 84.69 25.36 79.35
N VAL A 303 85.65 24.78 78.63
CA VAL A 303 85.91 24.99 77.20
C VAL A 303 85.72 23.64 76.50
N LEU A 304 85.04 23.64 75.36
CA LEU A 304 84.94 22.46 74.51
C LEU A 304 86.23 22.34 73.69
N VAL A 305 86.93 21.21 73.80
CA VAL A 305 88.14 20.91 73.03
C VAL A 305 87.97 19.60 72.29
N THR A 306 88.62 19.51 71.12
CA THR A 306 88.75 18.28 70.36
C THR A 306 90.21 17.84 70.43
N ASP A 307 90.46 16.59 70.80
CA ASP A 307 91.82 16.04 70.82
C ASP A 307 92.34 15.70 69.41
N ALA A 308 93.60 15.25 69.32
CA ALA A 308 94.25 14.91 68.05
C ALA A 308 93.66 13.67 67.33
N ILE A 309 92.72 12.95 67.93
CA ILE A 309 92.00 11.81 67.34
C ILE A 309 90.49 12.07 67.15
N GLY A 310 90.04 13.30 67.39
CA GLY A 310 88.64 13.72 67.16
C GLY A 310 87.72 13.60 68.38
N THR A 311 88.23 13.22 69.56
CA THR A 311 87.41 13.14 70.78
C THR A 311 87.05 14.53 71.27
N VAL A 312 85.75 14.84 71.28
CA VAL A 312 85.23 16.09 71.86
C VAL A 312 85.05 15.92 73.37
N ALA A 313 85.63 16.82 74.16
CA ALA A 313 85.52 16.81 75.62
C ALA A 313 85.42 18.23 76.20
N TRP A 314 84.71 18.36 77.32
CA TRP A 314 84.73 19.58 78.13
C TRP A 314 85.94 19.56 79.08
N VAL A 315 86.81 20.56 78.99
CA VAL A 315 87.94 20.76 79.92
C VAL A 315 87.76 22.06 80.69
N SER A 316 88.32 22.18 81.90
CA SER A 316 88.26 23.45 82.62
C SER A 316 89.07 24.53 81.91
N ARG A 317 88.58 25.77 81.91
CA ARG A 317 89.30 26.91 81.30
C ARG A 317 90.71 27.05 81.88
N ALA A 318 90.87 26.87 83.19
CA ALA A 318 92.17 26.89 83.85
C ALA A 318 93.12 25.76 83.37
N SER A 319 92.59 24.58 83.06
CA SER A 319 93.37 23.48 82.46
C SER A 319 93.74 23.77 81.02
N PHE A 320 92.88 24.44 80.26
CA PHE A 320 93.17 24.85 78.88
C PHE A 320 94.23 25.96 78.83
N GLU A 321 94.09 26.99 79.67
CA GLU A 321 95.04 28.10 79.81
C GLU A 321 96.45 27.62 80.20
N SER A 322 96.57 26.63 81.10
CA SER A 322 97.87 26.07 81.51
C SER A 322 98.59 25.24 80.43
N ILE A 323 97.87 24.81 79.39
CA ILE A 323 98.42 24.11 78.23
C ILE A 323 98.74 25.11 77.10
N ALA A 324 97.89 26.13 76.91
CA ALA A 324 98.09 27.18 75.91
C ALA A 324 99.40 27.98 76.14
N ASP A 325 99.76 28.25 77.40
CA ASP A 325 100.99 28.98 77.77
C ASP A 325 102.29 28.19 77.47
N GLN A 326 102.21 26.89 77.17
CA GLN A 326 103.39 26.08 76.78
C GLN A 326 103.65 26.01 75.27
N VAL A 327 102.74 26.54 74.43
CA VAL A 327 103.01 26.72 73.00
C VAL A 327 103.45 28.16 72.77
N THR A 328 104.74 28.41 72.98
CA THR A 328 105.37 29.68 72.58
C THR A 328 105.18 29.87 71.08
N ILE A 329 104.30 30.80 70.70
CA ILE A 329 104.21 31.30 69.32
C ILE A 329 105.54 32.01 69.03
N THR A 330 106.27 31.49 68.04
CA THR A 330 107.51 32.08 67.49
C THR A 330 107.24 32.64 66.10
#